data_AF-A0A9E2NUG0-F1
#
_entry.id   AF-A0A9E2NUG0-F1
#
_cell.length_a   1.000
_cell.length_b   1.000
_cell.length_c   1.000
_cell.angle_alpha   90.00
_cell.angle_beta   90.00
_cell.angle_gamma   90.00
#
_symmetry.space_group_name_H-M   'P 1'
#
loop_
_entity.id
_entity.type
_entity.pdbx_description
1 polymer ?
#
loop_
_entity_poly.entity_id
_entity_poly.type
_entity_poly.pdbx_seq_one_letter_code
_entity_poly.pdbx_strand_id
1 'polypeptide(L)'
;MTTTLLPVNSILNPRDLGGIVGLDGRKIKTHRLIRTGTLTRMSDEDIQFLKNYGLTTIIDLRSKSERKDHPDPQIEGVKNISLPLSEEEGTLGGIQDLSREDDLYHHDPHAAFKMMCDHYSDHVVKAHDQNTVRQVLTILAEKEDGATILHCTEGKDRTGFVVLFVLYILGVELEVIRQDYLASNSILSSYRAERDK
;
A
#
# COMPACT_ATOMS: atom_id res chain seq x y z
N MET A 1 19.51 5.35 1.87
CA MET A 1 18.72 5.91 3.00
C MET A 1 17.33 5.33 2.89
N THR A 2 16.85 4.70 3.95
CA THR A 2 15.57 3.97 3.98
C THR A 2 14.41 4.92 4.31
N THR A 3 13.22 4.52 3.91
CA THR A 3 11.91 5.10 4.25
C THR A 3 11.78 5.40 5.75
N THR A 4 11.10 6.50 6.11
CA THR A 4 10.94 6.90 7.53
C THR A 4 9.70 6.24 8.12
N LEU A 5 9.86 5.38 9.15
CA LEU A 5 8.73 4.84 9.92
C LEU A 5 8.09 5.98 10.73
N LEU A 6 6.78 6.13 10.60
CA LEU A 6 6.03 7.14 11.35
C LEU A 6 5.66 6.60 12.74
N PRO A 7 5.57 7.48 13.76
CA PRO A 7 5.16 7.10 15.12
C PRO A 7 3.64 6.92 15.22
N VAL A 8 3.09 6.09 14.32
CA VAL A 8 1.66 5.75 14.22
C VAL A 8 1.56 4.27 14.55
N ASN A 9 0.90 3.92 15.65
CA ASN A 9 1.03 2.58 16.26
C ASN A 9 -0.22 1.71 16.08
N SER A 10 -1.36 2.30 15.73
CA SER A 10 -2.64 1.61 15.59
C SER A 10 -2.87 1.04 14.18
N ILE A 11 -1.97 1.31 13.24
CA ILE A 11 -2.03 0.82 11.85
C ILE A 11 -0.74 0.13 11.44
N LEU A 12 -0.83 -0.67 10.37
CA LEU A 12 0.27 -1.49 9.89
C LEU A 12 1.19 -0.72 8.94
N ASN A 13 2.50 -0.90 9.08
CA ASN A 13 3.50 -0.42 8.11
C ASN A 13 3.44 1.07 7.68
N PRO A 14 3.25 2.06 8.60
CA PRO A 14 3.13 3.47 8.23
C PRO A 14 4.50 4.11 7.97
N ARG A 15 4.78 4.48 6.72
CA ARG A 15 6.07 5.08 6.33
C ARG A 15 5.91 6.28 5.42
N ASP A 16 6.68 7.34 5.66
CA ASP A 16 6.84 8.46 4.72
C ASP A 16 8.01 8.16 3.75
N LEU A 17 7.74 8.28 2.44
CA LEU A 17 8.74 8.12 1.38
C LEU A 17 9.68 9.34 1.25
N GLY A 18 9.41 10.41 1.99
CA GLY A 18 10.25 11.60 2.05
C GLY A 18 11.72 11.31 2.32
N GLY A 19 12.59 12.10 1.67
CA GLY A 19 14.05 12.01 1.82
C GLY A 19 14.74 10.98 0.94
N ILE A 20 14.01 10.06 0.31
CA ILE A 20 14.57 9.14 -0.70
C ILE A 20 15.14 9.98 -1.86
N VAL A 21 16.35 9.62 -2.29
CA VAL A 21 17.07 10.31 -3.38
C VAL A 21 16.67 9.69 -4.70
N GLY A 22 16.21 10.53 -5.62
CA GLY A 22 15.90 10.19 -7.00
C GLY A 22 16.80 10.90 -7.99
N LEU A 23 16.26 11.20 -9.17
CA LEU A 23 16.98 11.75 -10.31
C LEU A 23 17.74 13.05 -9.98
N ASP A 24 19.00 13.12 -10.39
CA ASP A 24 19.92 14.25 -10.19
C ASP A 24 20.11 14.64 -8.71
N GLY A 25 20.02 13.67 -7.81
CA GLY A 25 20.20 13.90 -6.37
C GLY A 25 19.02 14.61 -5.69
N ARG A 26 17.93 14.85 -6.41
CA ARG A 26 16.70 15.43 -5.84
C ARG A 26 16.09 14.48 -4.84
N LYS A 27 15.56 15.01 -3.75
CA LYS A 27 14.91 14.22 -2.70
C LYS A 27 13.40 14.31 -2.84
N ILE A 28 12.73 13.20 -2.57
CA ILE A 28 11.28 13.20 -2.36
C ILE A 28 10.99 14.13 -1.19
N LYS A 29 10.06 15.07 -1.37
CA LYS A 29 9.62 15.98 -0.31
C LYS A 29 8.98 15.16 0.82
N THR A 30 9.31 15.49 2.06
CA THR A 30 8.67 14.90 3.26
C THR A 30 7.23 15.37 3.40
N HIS A 31 6.41 14.59 4.11
CA HIS A 31 5.00 14.85 4.36
C HIS A 31 4.19 14.91 3.05
N ARG A 32 4.51 14.03 2.10
CA ARG A 32 3.88 14.00 0.77
C ARG A 32 3.19 12.70 0.46
N LEU A 33 3.91 11.59 0.55
CA LEU A 33 3.38 10.27 0.24
C LEU A 33 3.71 9.32 1.37
N ILE A 34 2.67 8.94 2.08
CA ILE A 34 2.72 7.99 3.18
C ILE A 34 2.15 6.68 2.66
N ARG A 35 2.88 5.58 2.83
CA ARG A 35 2.38 4.23 2.59
C ARG A 35 2.02 3.57 3.91
N THR A 36 0.96 2.77 3.94
CA THR A 36 0.49 2.05 5.14
C THR A 36 -0.41 0.89 4.75
N GLY A 37 -0.74 0.01 5.69
CA GLY A 37 -1.84 -0.94 5.61
C GLY A 37 -3.18 -0.33 5.98
N THR A 38 -4.14 -1.18 6.31
CA THR A 38 -5.53 -0.78 6.58
C THR A 38 -5.64 0.27 7.68
N LEU A 39 -6.60 1.17 7.52
CA LEU A 39 -6.86 2.29 8.43
C LEU A 39 -7.99 1.99 9.43
N THR A 40 -8.68 0.85 9.29
CA THR A 40 -9.92 0.50 10.02
C THR A 40 -9.84 0.64 11.54
N ARG A 41 -8.66 0.41 12.13
CA ARG A 41 -8.45 0.47 13.59
C ARG A 41 -7.60 1.66 14.03
N MET A 42 -7.47 2.68 13.17
CA MET A 42 -6.68 3.86 13.51
C MET A 42 -7.26 4.56 14.74
N SER A 43 -6.43 4.83 15.75
CA SER A 43 -6.85 5.54 16.96
C SER A 43 -7.04 7.03 16.69
N ASP A 44 -7.81 7.71 17.55
CA ASP A 44 -8.01 9.15 17.46
C ASP A 44 -6.69 9.93 17.61
N GLU A 45 -5.73 9.42 18.42
CA GLU A 45 -4.41 10.03 18.55
C GLU A 45 -3.62 9.97 17.24
N ASP A 46 -3.65 8.83 16.57
CA ASP A 46 -2.98 8.61 15.29
C ASP A 46 -3.65 9.41 14.16
N ILE A 47 -4.98 9.53 14.16
CA ILE A 47 -5.72 10.43 13.27
C ILE A 47 -5.26 11.87 13.48
N GLN A 48 -5.19 12.34 14.75
CA GLN A 48 -4.78 13.71 15.04
C GLN A 48 -3.31 13.95 14.68
N PHE A 49 -2.42 12.97 14.90
CA PHE A 49 -1.04 13.01 14.45
C PHE A 49 -0.99 13.21 12.93
N LEU A 50 -1.70 12.38 12.16
CA LEU A 50 -1.68 12.45 10.69
C LEU A 50 -2.29 13.75 10.16
N LYS A 51 -3.34 14.29 10.80
CA LYS A 51 -3.88 15.63 10.48
C LYS A 51 -2.83 16.70 10.69
N ASN A 52 -2.14 16.69 11.84
CA ASN A 52 -1.04 17.63 12.13
C ASN A 52 0.15 17.44 11.18
N TYR A 53 0.36 16.20 10.71
CA TYR A 53 1.36 15.85 9.71
C TYR A 53 1.01 16.36 8.30
N GLY A 54 -0.22 16.85 8.10
CA GLY A 54 -0.70 17.44 6.84
C GLY A 54 -1.55 16.51 5.99
N LEU A 55 -2.08 15.41 6.55
CA LEU A 55 -2.95 14.48 5.81
C LEU A 55 -4.18 15.22 5.26
N THR A 56 -4.38 15.11 3.95
CA THR A 56 -5.52 15.71 3.23
C THR A 56 -6.17 14.74 2.25
N THR A 57 -5.50 13.64 1.91
CA THR A 57 -6.01 12.66 0.95
C THR A 57 -5.65 11.24 1.37
N ILE A 58 -6.61 10.32 1.26
CA ILE A 58 -6.43 8.88 1.40
C ILE A 58 -6.78 8.24 0.06
N ILE A 59 -5.91 7.37 -0.44
CA ILE A 59 -6.14 6.53 -1.61
C ILE A 59 -6.19 5.07 -1.13
N ASP A 60 -7.36 4.47 -1.25
CA ASP A 60 -7.64 3.10 -0.83
C ASP A 60 -7.64 2.15 -2.04
N LEU A 61 -6.63 1.27 -2.11
CA LEU A 61 -6.45 0.29 -3.17
C LEU A 61 -7.21 -1.02 -2.92
N ARG A 62 -7.95 -1.13 -1.81
CA ARG A 62 -8.67 -2.35 -1.44
C ARG A 62 -9.89 -2.58 -2.32
N SER A 63 -10.24 -3.86 -2.45
CA SER A 63 -11.47 -4.28 -3.13
C SER A 63 -12.72 -3.73 -2.44
N LYS A 64 -13.86 -3.79 -3.12
CA LYS A 64 -15.14 -3.36 -2.56
C LYS A 64 -15.53 -4.17 -1.31
N SER A 65 -15.27 -5.48 -1.27
CA SER A 65 -15.58 -6.31 -0.10
C SER A 65 -14.74 -5.93 1.11
N GLU A 66 -13.42 -5.82 0.92
CA GLU A 66 -12.50 -5.46 2.02
C GLU A 66 -12.89 -4.13 2.67
N ARG A 67 -13.33 -3.14 1.88
CA ARG A 67 -13.81 -1.85 2.40
C ARG A 67 -15.16 -1.92 3.08
N LYS A 68 -16.04 -2.83 2.64
CA LYS A 68 -17.35 -3.03 3.26
C LYS A 68 -17.19 -3.70 4.63
N ASP A 69 -16.34 -4.71 4.71
CA ASP A 69 -16.12 -5.50 5.92
C ASP A 69 -15.23 -4.76 6.92
N HIS A 70 -14.29 -3.96 6.42
CA HIS A 70 -13.32 -3.20 7.20
C HIS A 70 -13.22 -1.75 6.67
N PRO A 71 -14.23 -0.89 6.90
CA PRO A 71 -14.22 0.47 6.40
C PRO A 71 -13.10 1.31 7.01
N ASP A 72 -12.63 2.31 6.28
CA ASP A 72 -11.75 3.35 6.83
C ASP A 72 -12.52 4.31 7.75
N PRO A 73 -11.85 4.91 8.75
CA PRO A 73 -12.44 5.98 9.54
C PRO A 73 -12.78 7.19 8.65
N GLN A 74 -13.87 7.86 8.98
CA GLN A 74 -14.21 9.15 8.37
C GLN A 74 -13.42 10.25 9.09
N ILE A 75 -12.51 10.91 8.38
CA ILE A 75 -11.66 11.96 8.94
C ILE A 75 -12.07 13.31 8.32
N GLU A 76 -12.54 14.23 9.15
CA GLU A 76 -12.95 15.56 8.70
C GLU A 76 -11.80 16.31 8.00
N GLY A 77 -12.09 16.88 6.82
CA GLY A 77 -11.11 17.60 6.01
C GLY A 77 -10.20 16.72 5.17
N VAL A 78 -10.32 15.39 5.24
CA VAL A 78 -9.52 14.44 4.45
C VAL A 78 -10.40 13.80 3.37
N LYS A 79 -9.96 13.90 2.12
CA LYS A 79 -10.64 13.27 0.98
C LYS A 79 -10.25 11.80 0.88
N ASN A 80 -11.20 10.87 1.06
CA ASN A 80 -10.98 9.44 0.82
C ASN A 80 -11.40 9.08 -0.62
N ILE A 81 -10.47 8.51 -1.40
CA ILE A 81 -10.63 8.13 -2.80
C ILE A 81 -10.41 6.61 -2.91
N SER A 82 -11.42 5.89 -3.38
CA SER A 82 -11.28 4.46 -3.64
C SER A 82 -10.83 4.21 -5.08
N LEU A 83 -9.72 3.50 -5.21
CA LEU A 83 -9.13 3.09 -6.49
C LEU A 83 -8.68 1.62 -6.39
N PRO A 84 -9.62 0.65 -6.43
CA PRO A 84 -9.28 -0.76 -6.26
C PRO A 84 -8.25 -1.21 -7.30
N LEU A 85 -7.16 -1.82 -6.82
CA LEU A 85 -6.17 -2.48 -7.67
C LEU A 85 -6.56 -3.97 -7.75
N SER A 86 -6.96 -4.40 -8.95
CA SER A 86 -7.75 -5.59 -9.34
C SER A 86 -9.27 -5.38 -9.42
N GLU A 87 -9.87 -5.89 -10.50
CA GLU A 87 -11.33 -5.94 -10.73
C GLU A 87 -12.01 -7.03 -9.90
N GLU A 88 -11.29 -8.13 -9.65
CA GLU A 88 -11.83 -9.32 -9.00
C GLU A 88 -12.06 -9.10 -7.49
N GLU A 89 -13.23 -9.50 -7.00
CA GLU A 89 -13.50 -9.57 -5.57
C GLU A 89 -12.66 -10.72 -4.98
N GLY A 90 -11.86 -10.45 -3.95
CA GLY A 90 -11.08 -11.49 -3.27
C GLY A 90 -9.59 -11.54 -3.61
N THR A 91 -8.92 -10.40 -3.83
CA THR A 91 -7.46 -10.36 -3.62
C THR A 91 -7.12 -10.94 -2.25
N LEU A 92 -6.02 -11.69 -2.10
CA LEU A 92 -5.56 -12.46 -0.92
C LEU A 92 -5.62 -11.80 0.48
N GLY A 93 -6.03 -10.53 0.59
CA GLY A 93 -6.44 -9.89 1.85
C GLY A 93 -7.92 -10.08 2.21
N GLY A 94 -8.75 -10.64 1.32
CA GLY A 94 -10.16 -10.97 1.55
C GLY A 94 -10.33 -12.47 1.77
N ILE A 95 -10.98 -12.83 2.87
CA ILE A 95 -11.05 -14.18 3.49
C ILE A 95 -11.82 -15.23 2.63
N GLN A 96 -12.14 -14.99 1.37
CA GLN A 96 -13.31 -15.65 0.75
C GLN A 96 -13.11 -16.91 -0.09
N ASP A 97 -11.91 -17.45 -0.32
CA ASP A 97 -11.83 -18.82 -0.88
C ASP A 97 -10.56 -19.62 -0.58
N LEU A 98 -10.25 -19.80 0.71
CA LEU A 98 -9.12 -20.63 1.17
C LEU A 98 -9.28 -22.13 0.79
N SER A 99 -10.47 -22.59 0.41
CA SER A 99 -10.76 -24.02 0.20
C SER A 99 -10.10 -24.60 -1.06
N ARG A 100 -10.10 -23.85 -2.17
CA ARG A 100 -9.38 -24.22 -3.41
C ARG A 100 -7.87 -24.03 -3.27
N GLU A 101 -7.48 -23.03 -2.49
CA GLU A 101 -6.08 -22.69 -2.27
C GLU A 101 -5.39 -23.73 -1.36
N ASP A 102 -6.05 -24.19 -0.29
CA ASP A 102 -5.55 -25.23 0.61
C ASP A 102 -5.24 -26.55 -0.13
N ASP A 103 -6.16 -27.03 -0.98
CA ASP A 103 -5.93 -28.22 -1.80
C ASP A 103 -4.74 -28.06 -2.76
N LEU A 104 -4.58 -26.88 -3.37
CA LEU A 104 -3.43 -26.59 -4.24
C LEU A 104 -2.11 -26.54 -3.45
N TYR A 105 -2.11 -25.95 -2.25
CA TYR A 105 -0.94 -25.85 -1.38
C TYR A 105 -0.50 -27.22 -0.83
N HIS A 106 -1.44 -28.15 -0.63
CA HIS A 106 -1.11 -29.52 -0.22
C HIS A 106 -0.42 -30.34 -1.32
N HIS A 107 -0.60 -29.96 -2.60
CA HIS A 107 -0.08 -30.73 -3.74
C HIS A 107 1.12 -30.09 -4.45
N ASP A 108 1.34 -28.78 -4.31
CA ASP A 108 2.51 -28.07 -4.86
C ASP A 108 3.07 -27.04 -3.86
N PRO A 109 4.28 -27.25 -3.29
CA PRO A 109 4.89 -26.30 -2.37
C PRO A 109 5.21 -24.93 -3.01
N HIS A 110 5.12 -24.82 -4.33
CA HIS A 110 5.30 -23.58 -5.08
C HIS A 110 3.99 -22.93 -5.52
N ALA A 111 2.82 -23.48 -5.20
CA ALA A 111 1.54 -22.94 -5.63
C ALA A 111 1.35 -21.47 -5.18
N ALA A 112 1.64 -21.16 -3.92
CA ALA A 112 1.55 -19.78 -3.39
C ALA A 112 2.50 -18.82 -4.13
N PHE A 113 3.70 -19.27 -4.46
CA PHE A 113 4.66 -18.47 -5.20
C PHE A 113 4.17 -18.17 -6.62
N LYS A 114 3.70 -19.20 -7.34
CA LYS A 114 3.18 -19.05 -8.72
C LYS A 114 1.97 -18.12 -8.76
N MET A 115 1.01 -18.31 -7.86
CA MET A 115 -0.16 -17.45 -7.74
C MET A 115 0.23 -15.98 -7.49
N MET A 116 1.19 -15.73 -6.59
CA MET A 116 1.69 -14.37 -6.39
C MET A 116 2.36 -13.81 -7.65
N CYS A 117 3.16 -14.60 -8.37
CA CYS A 117 3.72 -14.16 -9.65
C CYS A 117 2.64 -13.79 -10.67
N ASP A 118 1.59 -14.60 -10.79
CA ASP A 118 0.47 -14.35 -11.68
C ASP A 118 -0.27 -13.07 -11.30
N HIS A 119 -0.55 -12.84 -10.02
CA HIS A 119 -1.17 -11.58 -9.55
C HIS A 119 -0.33 -10.34 -9.85
N TYR A 120 0.98 -10.39 -9.62
CA TYR A 120 1.87 -9.27 -9.98
C TYR A 120 1.94 -9.07 -11.50
N SER A 121 1.87 -10.14 -12.29
CA SER A 121 1.79 -10.05 -13.76
C SER A 121 0.48 -9.40 -14.19
N ASP A 122 -0.64 -9.81 -13.61
CA ASP A 122 -1.97 -9.26 -13.86
C ASP A 122 -2.03 -7.76 -13.61
N HIS A 123 -1.45 -7.29 -12.49
CA HIS A 123 -1.37 -5.86 -12.19
C HIS A 123 -0.64 -5.04 -13.28
N VAL A 124 0.24 -5.66 -14.06
CA VAL A 124 0.94 -5.02 -15.18
C VAL A 124 0.14 -5.06 -16.48
N VAL A 125 -0.54 -6.18 -16.76
CA VAL A 125 -1.16 -6.43 -18.08
C VAL A 125 -2.64 -6.07 -18.16
N LYS A 126 -3.40 -6.11 -17.04
CA LYS A 126 -4.84 -5.82 -17.03
C LYS A 126 -5.08 -4.31 -17.17
N ALA A 127 -5.96 -3.94 -18.10
CA ALA A 127 -6.26 -2.54 -18.42
C ALA A 127 -6.85 -1.75 -17.23
N HIS A 128 -7.66 -2.40 -16.39
CA HIS A 128 -8.17 -1.78 -15.17
C HIS A 128 -7.05 -1.40 -14.20
N ASP A 129 -6.10 -2.31 -13.95
CA ASP A 129 -4.99 -2.06 -13.03
C ASP A 129 -4.06 -0.95 -13.57
N GLN A 130 -3.81 -0.95 -14.88
CA GLN A 130 -3.11 0.15 -15.55
C GLN A 130 -3.84 1.49 -15.36
N ASN A 131 -5.17 1.50 -15.51
CA ASN A 131 -5.97 2.70 -15.29
C ASN A 131 -5.97 3.15 -13.82
N THR A 132 -6.06 2.23 -12.86
CA THR A 132 -5.92 2.52 -11.43
C THR A 132 -4.57 3.15 -11.12
N VAL A 133 -3.46 2.55 -11.58
CA VAL A 133 -2.11 3.11 -11.41
C VAL A 133 -2.00 4.50 -12.04
N ARG A 134 -2.51 4.66 -13.27
CA ARG A 134 -2.56 5.98 -13.94
C ARG A 134 -3.28 7.02 -13.08
N GLN A 135 -4.46 6.69 -12.54
CA GLN A 135 -5.23 7.62 -11.72
C GLN A 135 -4.49 8.01 -10.43
N VAL A 136 -3.85 7.05 -9.76
CA VAL A 136 -3.02 7.34 -8.58
C VAL A 136 -1.87 8.29 -8.96
N LEU A 137 -1.13 7.98 -10.02
CA LEU A 137 0.00 8.82 -10.47
C LEU A 137 -0.45 10.22 -10.85
N THR A 138 -1.60 10.36 -11.52
CA THR A 138 -2.20 11.66 -11.85
C THR A 138 -2.54 12.45 -10.59
N ILE A 139 -3.23 11.84 -9.60
CA ILE A 139 -3.56 12.50 -8.33
C ILE A 139 -2.28 12.97 -7.62
N LEU A 140 -1.25 12.14 -7.58
CA LEU A 140 0.02 12.49 -6.93
C LEU A 140 0.78 13.61 -7.67
N ALA A 141 0.73 13.63 -9.00
CA ALA A 141 1.40 14.64 -9.83
C ALA A 141 0.70 16.01 -9.78
N GLU A 142 -0.63 16.03 -9.71
CA GLU A 142 -1.43 17.26 -9.68
C GLU A 142 -1.52 17.88 -8.28
N LYS A 143 -1.21 17.11 -7.23
CA LYS A 143 -1.26 17.60 -5.85
C LYS A 143 -0.07 18.54 -5.58
N GLU A 144 -0.33 19.78 -5.19
CA GLU A 144 0.73 20.74 -4.85
C GLU A 144 1.15 20.67 -3.36
N ASP A 145 0.19 20.49 -2.45
CA ASP A 145 0.35 20.57 -1.00
C ASP A 145 -0.38 19.43 -0.24
N GLY A 146 -0.08 19.29 1.05
CA GLY A 146 -0.57 18.22 1.92
C GLY A 146 0.03 16.83 1.68
N ALA A 147 -0.23 15.92 2.61
CA ALA A 147 0.16 14.52 2.57
C ALA A 147 -0.98 13.65 2.02
N THR A 148 -0.60 12.63 1.24
CA THR A 148 -1.47 11.57 0.75
C THR A 148 -1.08 10.25 1.42
N ILE A 149 -2.05 9.57 2.00
CA ILE A 149 -1.92 8.16 2.35
C ILE A 149 -2.30 7.31 1.14
N LEU A 150 -1.46 6.33 0.81
CA LEU A 150 -1.74 5.27 -0.15
C LEU A 150 -1.69 3.93 0.59
N HIS A 151 -2.80 3.18 0.59
CA HIS A 151 -2.87 1.95 1.37
C HIS A 151 -3.64 0.82 0.69
N CYS A 152 -3.40 -0.37 1.21
CA CYS A 152 -4.20 -1.57 0.96
C CYS A 152 -4.45 -2.26 2.31
N THR A 153 -4.49 -3.59 2.37
CA THR A 153 -4.71 -4.35 3.62
C THR A 153 -3.48 -4.33 4.54
N GLU A 154 -2.32 -4.72 4.03
CA GLU A 154 -1.06 -4.71 4.82
C GLU A 154 -0.09 -3.61 4.40
N GLY A 155 -0.41 -2.89 3.31
CA GLY A 155 0.49 -1.88 2.76
C GLY A 155 1.77 -2.48 2.17
N LYS A 156 1.73 -3.75 1.77
CA LYS A 156 2.85 -4.51 1.23
C LYS A 156 2.73 -4.67 -0.28
N ASP A 157 1.76 -5.45 -0.75
CA ASP A 157 1.70 -5.87 -2.16
C ASP A 157 1.11 -4.79 -3.08
N ARG A 158 -0.21 -4.59 -3.10
CA ARG A 158 -0.86 -3.55 -3.93
C ARG A 158 -0.25 -2.15 -3.74
N THR A 159 -0.06 -1.74 -2.48
CA THR A 159 0.63 -0.48 -2.16
C THR A 159 2.08 -0.47 -2.63
N GLY A 160 2.83 -1.56 -2.41
CA GLY A 160 4.23 -1.63 -2.85
C GLY A 160 4.39 -1.62 -4.35
N PHE A 161 3.47 -2.24 -5.09
CA PHE A 161 3.40 -2.22 -6.54
C PHE A 161 3.24 -0.80 -7.07
N VAL A 162 2.28 -0.03 -6.55
CA VAL A 162 2.08 1.37 -6.95
C VAL A 162 3.27 2.25 -6.53
N VAL A 163 3.79 2.07 -5.31
CA VAL A 163 4.96 2.81 -4.81
C VAL A 163 6.20 2.54 -5.67
N LEU A 164 6.38 1.31 -6.17
CA LEU A 164 7.47 0.97 -7.08
C LEU A 164 7.46 1.87 -8.32
N PHE A 165 6.30 2.08 -8.96
CA PHE A 165 6.20 2.99 -10.12
C PHE A 165 6.50 4.44 -9.74
N VAL A 166 6.00 4.92 -8.61
CA VAL A 166 6.28 6.27 -8.14
C VAL A 166 7.79 6.48 -7.98
N LEU A 167 8.47 5.58 -7.27
CA LEU A 167 9.92 5.70 -7.04
C LEU A 167 10.71 5.56 -8.36
N TYR A 168 10.30 4.64 -9.23
CA TYR A 168 10.94 4.44 -10.53
C TYR A 168 10.83 5.69 -11.42
N ILE A 169 9.65 6.31 -11.51
CA ILE A 169 9.41 7.55 -12.27
C ILE A 169 10.26 8.70 -11.71
N LEU A 170 10.43 8.76 -10.39
CA LEU A 170 11.27 9.77 -9.73
C LEU A 170 12.78 9.50 -9.89
N GLY A 171 13.18 8.44 -10.60
CA GLY A 171 14.57 8.10 -10.87
C GLY A 171 15.33 7.57 -9.65
N VAL A 172 14.62 6.95 -8.70
CA VAL A 172 15.24 6.26 -7.57
C VAL A 172 15.90 4.98 -8.05
N GLU A 173 17.10 4.67 -7.56
CA GLU A 173 17.80 3.43 -7.93
C GLU A 173 16.99 2.18 -7.56
N LEU A 174 16.97 1.19 -8.46
CA LEU A 174 16.21 -0.06 -8.29
C LEU A 174 16.52 -0.78 -6.97
N GLU A 175 17.77 -0.74 -6.50
CA GLU A 175 18.14 -1.35 -5.23
C GLU A 175 17.51 -0.63 -4.03
N VAL A 176 17.38 0.70 -4.08
CA VAL A 176 16.68 1.48 -3.05
C VAL A 176 15.18 1.20 -3.08
N ILE A 177 14.59 1.07 -4.28
CA ILE A 177 13.18 0.66 -4.45
C ILE A 177 12.96 -0.73 -3.85
N ARG A 178 13.86 -1.68 -4.14
CA ARG A 178 13.81 -3.03 -3.59
C ARG A 178 13.92 -3.03 -2.06
N GLN A 179 14.78 -2.19 -1.49
CA GLN A 179 14.92 -2.04 -0.05
C GLN A 179 13.64 -1.49 0.61
N ASP A 180 13.01 -0.46 0.01
CA ASP A 180 11.71 0.02 0.49
C ASP A 180 10.64 -1.08 0.42
N TYR A 181 10.53 -1.78 -0.71
CA TYR A 181 9.58 -2.87 -0.87
C TYR A 181 9.77 -3.99 0.17
N LEU A 182 11.01 -4.45 0.38
CA LEU A 182 11.33 -5.53 1.31
C LEU A 182 11.24 -5.14 2.78
N ALA A 183 11.32 -3.84 3.12
CA ALA A 183 11.17 -3.38 4.50
C ALA A 183 9.81 -3.78 5.12
N SER A 184 8.78 -4.01 4.29
CA SER A 184 7.49 -4.55 4.76
C SER A 184 7.62 -5.92 5.43
N ASN A 185 8.57 -6.77 5.02
CA ASN A 185 8.76 -8.09 5.65
C ASN A 185 9.20 -7.97 7.11
N SER A 186 10.12 -7.05 7.40
CA SER A 186 10.61 -6.82 8.76
C SER A 186 9.55 -6.14 9.62
N ILE A 187 8.87 -5.13 9.09
CA ILE A 187 7.89 -4.34 9.85
C ILE A 187 6.63 -5.14 10.18
N LEU A 188 6.18 -6.00 9.26
CA LEU A 188 4.98 -6.83 9.47
C LEU A 188 5.27 -8.15 10.18
N SER A 189 6.51 -8.43 10.56
CA SER A 189 6.92 -9.73 11.11
C SER A 189 6.10 -10.16 12.33
N SER A 190 5.98 -9.30 13.36
CA SER A 190 5.20 -9.59 14.56
C SER A 190 3.70 -9.77 14.26
N TYR A 191 3.13 -8.87 13.45
CA TYR A 191 1.72 -8.96 13.05
C TYR A 191 1.41 -10.28 12.33
N ARG A 192 2.26 -10.67 11.36
CA ARG A 192 2.08 -11.92 10.62
C ARG A 192 2.27 -13.14 11.50
N ALA A 193 3.21 -13.10 12.43
CA ALA A 193 3.40 -14.18 13.40
C ALA A 193 2.20 -14.36 14.35
N GLU A 194 1.38 -13.33 14.58
CA GLU A 194 0.13 -13.44 15.34
C GLU A 194 -1.04 -13.90 14.46
N ARG A 195 -1.14 -13.39 13.22
CA ARG A 195 -2.18 -13.73 12.25
C ARG A 195 -2.10 -15.18 11.77
N ASP A 196 -0.89 -15.70 11.56
CA ASP A 196 -0.62 -17.01 10.96
C ASP A 196 -0.61 -18.16 12.00
N LYS A 197 -1.09 -17.91 13.23
CA LYS A 197 -1.29 -18.93 14.27
C LYS A 197 -2.61 -19.65 14.08
#